data_AF-A0A9X3YPI5-F1
#
_entry.id   AF-A0A9X3YPI5-F1
#
_cell.length_a   1.000
_cell.length_b   1.000
_cell.length_c   1.000
_cell.angle_alpha   90.00
_cell.angle_beta   90.00
_cell.angle_gamma   90.00
#
_symmetry.space_group_name_H-M   'P 1'
#
loop_
_entity.id
_entity.type
_entity.pdbx_description
1 polymer ?
#
loop_
_entity_poly.entity_id
_entity_poly.type
_entity_poly.pdbx_seq_one_letter_code
_entity_poly.pdbx_strand_id
1 'polypeptide(L)'
;MSLASVPHSREAAKAAFWAMEYRFGPDVLDFGWSGYAVLVLVEYLRDECGFDFERVDGHPLAQLLTADGYCAVFEPDEAARMAARIVRTPLDEIELRAYANDFSATDDRDAGKALLDGARALAAALGCVRTDCVGLLRVG
;
A
#
# COMPACT_ATOMS: atom_id res chain seq x y z
N MET A 1 14.06 12.13 17.18
CA MET A 1 15.15 11.18 17.45
C MET A 1 15.87 10.95 16.12
N SER A 2 17.20 11.06 16.06
CA SER A 2 17.95 11.12 14.79
C SER A 2 17.96 9.77 14.04
N LEU A 3 17.66 9.78 12.74
CA LEU A 3 17.72 8.63 11.81
C LEU A 3 19.15 8.12 11.51
N ALA A 4 20.14 8.49 12.33
CA ALA A 4 21.57 8.44 11.98
C ALA A 4 22.28 7.09 12.22
N SER A 5 21.61 5.95 12.10
CA SER A 5 22.30 4.66 12.01
C SER A 5 21.55 3.71 11.10
N VAL A 6 21.62 3.97 9.80
CA VAL A 6 21.21 3.00 8.79
C VAL A 6 22.16 1.80 8.88
N PRO A 7 21.66 0.58 9.13
CA PRO A 7 22.52 -0.59 9.29
C PRO A 7 23.27 -0.91 7.99
N HIS A 8 24.54 -1.28 8.10
CA HIS A 8 25.44 -1.46 6.93
C HIS A 8 25.31 -2.85 6.29
N SER A 9 24.39 -3.71 6.77
CA SER A 9 24.09 -5.01 6.18
C SER A 9 22.57 -5.24 6.07
N ARG A 10 22.18 -6.01 5.05
CA ARG A 10 20.78 -6.38 4.77
C ARG A 10 20.09 -7.04 5.98
N GLU A 11 20.81 -7.90 6.69
CA GLU A 11 20.29 -8.59 7.89
C GLU A 11 20.06 -7.63 9.05
N ALA A 12 20.97 -6.67 9.28
CA ALA A 12 20.80 -5.69 10.34
C ALA A 12 19.69 -4.67 10.01
N ALA A 13 19.50 -4.34 8.73
CA ALA A 13 18.38 -3.51 8.27
C ALA A 13 17.03 -4.23 8.47
N LYS A 14 16.95 -5.53 8.13
CA LYS A 14 15.79 -6.37 8.43
C LYS A 14 15.51 -6.43 9.94
N ALA A 15 16.53 -6.67 10.77
CA ALA A 15 16.37 -6.74 12.22
C ALA A 15 15.91 -5.40 12.84
N ALA A 16 16.45 -4.28 12.37
CA ALA A 16 16.03 -2.95 12.79
C ALA A 16 14.58 -2.65 12.37
N PHE A 17 14.19 -3.07 11.16
CA PHE A 17 12.81 -2.97 10.68
C PHE A 17 11.84 -3.77 11.56
N TRP A 18 12.10 -5.07 11.80
CA TRP A 18 11.23 -5.89 12.65
C TRP A 18 11.15 -5.35 14.09
N ALA A 19 12.25 -4.79 14.60
CA ALA A 19 12.25 -4.11 15.89
C ALA A 19 11.44 -2.81 15.89
N MET A 20 11.40 -2.08 14.77
CA MET A 20 10.54 -0.91 14.61
C MET A 20 9.07 -1.31 14.47
N GLU A 21 8.73 -2.34 13.68
CA GLU A 21 7.38 -2.88 13.60
C GLU A 21 6.88 -3.35 14.97
N TYR A 22 7.69 -4.09 15.72
CA TYR A 22 7.32 -4.51 17.08
C TYR A 22 7.12 -3.33 18.05
N ARG A 23 7.81 -2.20 17.82
CA ARG A 23 7.81 -1.03 18.71
C ARG A 23 6.79 0.04 18.32
N PHE A 24 6.44 0.14 17.04
CA PHE A 24 5.54 1.13 16.44
C PHE A 24 4.34 0.50 15.73
N GLY A 25 4.14 -0.82 15.89
CA GLY A 25 3.10 -1.60 15.23
C GLY A 25 1.67 -1.56 15.77
N PRO A 26 1.23 -0.73 16.75
CA PRO A 26 -0.20 -0.71 17.05
C PRO A 26 -1.07 -0.14 15.93
N ASP A 27 -0.50 0.42 14.85
CA ASP A 27 -1.26 0.96 13.70
C ASP A 27 -1.16 0.06 12.44
N VAL A 28 -0.91 -1.25 12.59
CA VAL A 28 -1.06 -2.21 11.48
C VAL A 28 -2.56 -2.39 11.21
N LEU A 29 -3.04 -1.74 10.15
CA LEU A 29 -4.39 -1.94 9.66
C LEU A 29 -4.41 -3.20 8.78
N ASP A 30 -4.76 -4.34 9.40
CA ASP A 30 -5.08 -5.57 8.68
C ASP A 30 -6.53 -5.50 8.21
N PHE A 31 -6.70 -5.36 6.90
CA PHE A 31 -8.02 -5.25 6.29
C PHE A 31 -8.60 -6.61 5.84
N GLY A 32 -7.87 -7.71 6.07
CA GLY A 32 -8.31 -9.07 5.73
C GLY A 32 -8.50 -9.29 4.22
N TRP A 33 -7.89 -8.46 3.38
CA TRP A 33 -7.98 -8.60 1.94
C TRP A 33 -7.08 -9.71 1.45
N SER A 34 -7.51 -10.39 0.40
CA SER A 34 -6.57 -11.18 -0.38
C SER A 34 -5.52 -10.24 -0.94
N GLY A 35 -4.25 -10.67 -0.96
CA GLY A 35 -3.21 -9.86 -1.59
C GLY A 35 -3.50 -9.55 -3.06
N TYR A 36 -4.32 -10.40 -3.67
CA TYR A 36 -4.92 -10.21 -4.97
C TYR A 36 -5.77 -8.93 -5.11
N ALA A 37 -6.71 -8.68 -4.18
CA ALA A 37 -7.56 -7.49 -4.23
C ALA A 37 -6.75 -6.20 -4.08
N VAL A 38 -5.66 -6.23 -3.29
CA VAL A 38 -4.72 -5.11 -3.20
C VAL A 38 -4.03 -4.87 -4.54
N LEU A 39 -3.56 -5.94 -5.20
CA LEU A 39 -2.87 -5.83 -6.47
C LEU A 39 -3.77 -5.25 -7.57
N VAL A 40 -5.01 -5.74 -7.70
CA VAL A 40 -5.98 -5.19 -8.65
C VAL A 40 -6.29 -3.72 -8.36
N LEU A 41 -6.44 -3.34 -7.09
CA LEU A 41 -6.66 -1.94 -6.71
C LEU A 41 -5.46 -1.05 -7.06
N VAL A 42 -4.24 -1.54 -6.81
CA VAL A 42 -3.00 -0.84 -7.14
C VAL A 42 -2.89 -0.61 -8.65
N GLU A 43 -3.16 -1.63 -9.46
CA GLU A 43 -3.15 -1.53 -10.93
C GLU A 43 -4.24 -0.58 -11.43
N TYR A 44 -5.45 -0.65 -10.90
CA TYR A 44 -6.53 0.29 -11.23
C TYR A 44 -6.13 1.74 -10.93
N LEU A 45 -5.57 1.99 -9.74
CA LEU A 45 -5.08 3.31 -9.36
C LEU A 45 -3.89 3.76 -10.24
N ARG A 46 -3.08 2.83 -10.74
CA ARG A 46 -2.01 3.13 -11.69
C ARG A 46 -2.56 3.56 -13.03
N ASP A 47 -3.40 2.73 -13.63
CA ASP A 47 -3.88 2.91 -14.99
C ASP A 47 -4.85 4.09 -15.09
N GLU A 48 -5.84 4.14 -14.19
CA GLU A 48 -6.93 5.13 -14.26
C GLU A 48 -6.62 6.41 -13.47
N CYS A 49 -5.79 6.30 -12.43
CA CYS A 49 -5.46 7.45 -11.58
C CYS A 49 -4.02 7.93 -11.72
N GLY A 50 -3.21 7.34 -12.60
CA GLY A 50 -1.83 7.75 -12.87
C GLY A 50 -0.87 7.57 -11.69
N PHE A 51 -1.18 6.62 -10.80
CA PHE A 51 -0.38 6.35 -9.60
C PHE A 51 0.55 5.18 -9.78
N ASP A 52 1.82 5.49 -9.96
CA ASP A 52 2.85 4.48 -10.03
C ASP A 52 3.33 4.12 -8.63
N PHE A 53 2.81 3.02 -8.08
CA PHE A 53 3.30 2.47 -6.83
C PHE A 53 4.70 1.83 -6.97
N GLU A 54 5.16 1.50 -8.19
CA GLU A 54 6.51 0.99 -8.46
C GLU A 54 7.56 2.11 -8.36
N ARG A 55 7.19 3.38 -8.54
CA ARG A 55 8.10 4.51 -8.24
C ARG A 55 8.48 4.61 -6.75
N VAL A 56 7.67 4.00 -5.89
CA VAL A 56 7.91 3.88 -4.45
C VAL A 56 8.87 2.70 -4.13
N ASP A 57 9.03 1.77 -5.08
CA ASP A 57 9.91 0.58 -5.01
C ASP A 57 11.42 0.95 -5.12
N GLY A 58 11.72 2.21 -5.44
CA GLY A 58 13.08 2.76 -5.38
C GLY A 58 13.58 2.97 -3.94
N HIS A 59 12.72 2.87 -2.93
CA HIS A 59 13.11 3.06 -1.55
C HIS A 59 13.92 1.85 -1.06
N PRO A 60 15.12 2.04 -0.47
CA PRO A 60 15.97 0.93 0.00
C PRO A 60 15.25 -0.06 0.94
N LEU A 61 14.27 0.43 1.72
CA LEU A 61 13.42 -0.44 2.57
C LEU A 61 12.46 -1.33 1.76
N ALA A 62 11.87 -0.84 0.66
CA ALA A 62 10.99 -1.63 -0.19
C ALA A 62 11.76 -2.81 -0.79
N GLN A 63 12.95 -2.54 -1.35
CA GLN A 63 13.88 -3.55 -1.92
C GLN A 63 14.36 -4.59 -0.90
N LEU A 64 14.48 -4.20 0.37
CA LEU A 64 14.86 -5.10 1.45
C LEU A 64 13.73 -6.11 1.80
N LEU A 65 12.47 -5.71 1.60
CA LEU A 65 11.26 -6.41 2.01
C LEU A 65 10.54 -7.13 0.86
N THR A 66 10.79 -6.77 -0.40
CA THR A 66 10.17 -7.40 -1.59
C THR A 66 10.50 -8.88 -1.81
N ALA A 67 11.40 -9.46 -1.00
CA ALA A 67 11.66 -10.90 -1.04
C ALA A 67 10.45 -11.75 -0.59
N ASP A 68 9.54 -11.17 0.19
CA ASP A 68 8.44 -11.87 0.86
C ASP A 68 7.04 -11.30 0.48
N GLY A 69 6.92 -10.72 -0.73
CA GLY A 69 5.68 -10.14 -1.25
C GLY A 69 5.87 -8.75 -1.89
N TYR A 70 4.77 -8.10 -2.24
CA TYR A 70 4.80 -6.72 -2.74
C TYR A 70 4.90 -5.74 -1.57
N CYS A 71 5.78 -4.74 -1.66
CA CYS A 71 6.01 -3.78 -0.58
C CYS A 71 6.17 -2.36 -1.13
N ALA A 72 5.41 -1.40 -0.58
CA ALA A 72 5.53 0.02 -0.88
C ALA A 72 5.74 0.84 0.40
N VAL A 73 6.58 1.89 0.33
CA VAL A 73 6.97 2.74 1.46
C VAL A 73 6.58 4.20 1.21
N PHE A 74 5.60 4.72 1.93
CA PHE A 74 5.11 6.08 1.72
C PHE A 74 5.73 7.07 2.70
N GLU A 75 6.42 8.08 2.16
CA GLU A 75 6.77 9.27 2.93
C GLU A 75 5.50 10.07 3.27
N PRO A 76 5.48 10.85 4.36
CA PRO A 76 4.27 11.53 4.86
C PRO A 76 3.58 12.42 3.80
N ASP A 77 4.36 13.22 3.07
CA ASP A 77 3.82 14.08 2.02
C ASP A 77 3.25 13.28 0.84
N GLU A 78 3.83 12.11 0.55
CA GLU A 78 3.37 11.21 -0.51
C GLU A 78 2.10 10.47 -0.09
N ALA A 79 2.06 9.94 1.14
CA ALA A 79 0.88 9.34 1.73
C ALA A 79 -0.29 10.32 1.73
N ALA A 80 -0.08 11.57 2.16
CA ALA A 80 -1.11 12.61 2.17
C ALA A 80 -1.62 12.94 0.75
N ARG A 81 -0.71 13.08 -0.24
CA ARG A 81 -1.09 13.29 -1.64
C ARG A 81 -1.91 12.13 -2.19
N MET A 82 -1.52 10.90 -1.86
CA MET A 82 -2.18 9.69 -2.35
C MET A 82 -3.57 9.53 -1.72
N ALA A 83 -3.68 9.66 -0.40
CA ALA A 83 -4.96 9.67 0.32
C ALA A 83 -5.92 10.71 -0.29
N ALA A 84 -5.45 11.94 -0.48
CA ALA A 84 -6.27 13.02 -1.03
C ALA A 84 -6.72 12.76 -2.49
N ARG A 85 -5.97 11.98 -3.26
CA ARG A 85 -6.38 11.65 -4.63
C ARG A 85 -7.34 10.49 -4.67
N ILE A 86 -7.12 9.42 -3.91
CA ILE A 86 -8.09 8.32 -3.78
C ILE A 86 -9.46 8.87 -3.36
N VAL A 87 -9.49 9.80 -2.40
CA VAL A 87 -10.73 10.47 -1.94
C VAL A 87 -11.40 11.31 -3.04
N ARG A 88 -10.63 11.87 -3.97
CA ARG A 88 -11.15 12.73 -5.06
C ARG A 88 -11.50 11.95 -6.33
N THR A 89 -10.96 10.75 -6.51
CA THR A 89 -11.32 9.88 -7.63
C THR A 89 -12.75 9.37 -7.39
N PRO A 90 -13.70 9.65 -8.29
CA PRO A 90 -15.01 9.03 -8.24
C PRO A 90 -14.84 7.55 -8.59
N LEU A 91 -14.94 6.68 -7.59
CA LEU A 91 -14.86 5.23 -7.77
C LEU A 91 -16.27 4.67 -7.92
N ASP A 92 -16.59 4.17 -9.12
CA ASP A 92 -17.83 3.48 -9.38
C ASP A 92 -17.68 1.96 -9.18
N GLU A 93 -18.63 1.36 -8.47
CA GLU A 93 -18.59 -0.07 -8.13
C GLU A 93 -18.73 -0.95 -9.38
N ILE A 94 -19.49 -0.50 -10.39
CA ILE A 94 -19.71 -1.26 -11.63
C ILE A 94 -18.43 -1.26 -12.47
N GLU A 95 -17.79 -0.11 -12.62
CA GLU A 95 -16.48 0.02 -13.28
C GLU A 95 -15.40 -0.81 -12.58
N LEU A 96 -15.29 -0.69 -11.24
CA LEU A 96 -14.35 -1.48 -10.45
C LEU A 96 -14.58 -2.98 -10.61
N ARG A 97 -15.84 -3.43 -10.61
CA ARG A 97 -16.16 -4.84 -10.84
C ARG A 97 -15.75 -5.29 -12.24
N ALA A 98 -16.01 -4.47 -13.27
CA ALA A 98 -15.65 -4.80 -14.64
C ALA A 98 -14.12 -4.91 -14.79
N TYR A 99 -13.38 -3.94 -14.25
CA TYR A 99 -11.92 -3.96 -14.24
C TYR A 99 -11.37 -5.18 -13.51
N ALA A 100 -11.89 -5.46 -12.30
CA ALA A 100 -11.46 -6.62 -11.53
C ALA A 100 -11.66 -7.93 -12.30
N ASN A 101 -12.83 -8.13 -12.88
CA ASN A 101 -13.15 -9.35 -13.60
C ASN A 101 -12.35 -9.52 -14.89
N ASP A 102 -12.09 -8.42 -15.61
CA ASP A 102 -11.22 -8.43 -16.79
C ASP A 102 -9.78 -8.78 -16.42
N PHE A 103 -9.22 -8.09 -15.42
CA PHE A 103 -7.87 -8.34 -14.91
C PHE A 103 -7.70 -9.77 -14.40
N SER A 104 -8.73 -10.31 -13.73
CA SER A 104 -8.70 -11.63 -13.10
C SER A 104 -9.10 -12.79 -14.01
N ALA A 105 -9.69 -12.49 -15.17
CA ALA A 105 -10.45 -13.46 -15.96
C ALA A 105 -11.50 -14.23 -15.13
N THR A 106 -12.27 -13.51 -14.29
CA THR A 106 -13.34 -14.05 -13.42
C THR A 106 -14.70 -13.41 -13.69
N ASP A 107 -15.74 -13.86 -12.98
CA ASP A 107 -17.09 -13.29 -13.01
C ASP A 107 -17.65 -12.98 -11.60
N ASP A 108 -16.77 -12.61 -10.67
CA ASP A 108 -17.12 -12.29 -9.28
C ASP A 108 -18.00 -11.04 -9.22
N ARG A 109 -19.18 -11.20 -8.59
CA ARG A 109 -20.20 -10.16 -8.47
C ARG A 109 -19.85 -9.15 -7.37
N ASP A 110 -19.06 -9.56 -6.39
CA ASP A 110 -18.72 -8.77 -5.19
C ASP A 110 -17.36 -8.04 -5.35
N ALA A 111 -16.62 -8.31 -6.42
CA ALA A 111 -15.29 -7.73 -6.65
C ALA A 111 -15.29 -6.19 -6.62
N GLY A 112 -16.31 -5.54 -7.20
CA GLY A 112 -16.41 -4.07 -7.19
C GLY A 112 -16.53 -3.49 -5.79
N LYS A 113 -17.38 -4.11 -4.95
CA LYS A 113 -17.55 -3.71 -3.55
C LYS A 113 -16.25 -3.92 -2.76
N ALA A 114 -15.59 -5.06 -2.94
CA ALA A 114 -14.33 -5.37 -2.29
C ALA A 114 -13.25 -4.32 -2.63
N LEU A 115 -13.13 -3.92 -3.90
CA LEU A 115 -12.20 -2.87 -4.32
C LEU A 115 -12.56 -1.48 -3.80
N LEU A 116 -13.85 -1.15 -3.71
CA LEU A 116 -14.30 0.14 -3.19
C LEU A 116 -14.01 0.29 -1.70
N ASP A 117 -14.31 -0.74 -0.92
CA ASP A 117 -13.93 -0.81 0.49
C ASP A 117 -12.40 -0.79 0.62
N GLY A 118 -11.72 -1.49 -0.30
CA GLY A 118 -10.30 -1.41 -0.64
C GLY A 118 -9.73 0.00 -0.63
N ALA A 119 -10.19 0.80 -1.58
CA ALA A 119 -9.72 2.16 -1.80
C ALA A 119 -9.96 3.05 -0.58
N ARG A 120 -11.12 2.93 0.08
CA ARG A 120 -11.46 3.72 1.27
C ARG A 120 -10.54 3.43 2.44
N ALA A 121 -10.28 2.16 2.70
CA ALA A 121 -9.39 1.76 3.79
C ALA A 121 -7.94 2.13 3.50
N LEU A 122 -7.48 1.98 2.25
CA LEU A 122 -6.16 2.45 1.83
C LEU A 122 -6.01 3.97 2.03
N ALA A 123 -7.00 4.77 1.61
CA ALA A 123 -6.99 6.21 1.81
C ALA A 123 -6.95 6.60 3.30
N ALA A 124 -7.72 5.90 4.13
CA ALA A 124 -7.72 6.11 5.57
C ALA A 124 -6.35 5.78 6.19
N ALA A 125 -5.76 4.63 5.82
CA ALA A 125 -4.44 4.21 6.29
C ALA A 125 -3.34 5.22 5.93
N LEU A 126 -3.34 5.70 4.70
CA LEU A 126 -2.38 6.71 4.25
C LEU A 126 -2.57 8.04 4.98
N GLY A 127 -3.81 8.38 5.34
CA GLY A 127 -4.11 9.55 6.17
C GLY A 127 -3.54 9.47 7.60
N CYS A 128 -3.14 8.29 8.06
CA CYS A 128 -2.50 8.08 9.36
C CYS A 128 -0.97 8.22 9.34
N VAL A 129 -0.34 8.32 8.15
CA VAL A 129 1.11 8.52 8.04
C VAL A 129 1.48 9.95 8.44
N ARG A 130 2.25 10.08 9.53
CA ARG A 130 2.65 11.35 10.15
C ARG A 130 4.10 11.68 9.82
N THR A 131 4.50 12.94 10.03
CA THR A 131 5.82 13.49 9.67
C THR A 131 7.04 12.78 10.27
N ASP A 132 6.86 11.92 11.28
CA ASP A 132 7.91 11.14 11.94
C ASP A 132 7.85 9.63 11.65
N CYS A 133 6.97 9.18 10.75
CA CYS A 133 6.87 7.79 10.32
C CYS A 133 6.77 7.63 8.80
N VAL A 134 7.03 6.41 8.32
CA VAL A 134 6.75 6.00 6.94
C VAL A 134 5.61 4.99 6.95
N GLY A 135 4.72 5.07 5.96
CA GLY A 135 3.66 4.07 5.77
C GLY A 135 4.22 2.86 5.03
N LEU A 136 3.84 1.66 5.45
CA LEU A 136 4.20 0.42 4.75
C LEU A 136 2.94 -0.26 4.24
N LEU A 137 2.86 -0.49 2.93
CA LEU A 137 1.91 -1.43 2.35
C LEU A 137 2.66 -2.72 2.07
N ARG A 138 2.19 -3.84 2.62
CA ARG A 138 2.70 -5.17 2.31
C ARG A 138 1.57 -6.06 1.83
N VAL A 139 1.86 -6.84 0.79
CA VAL A 139 0.97 -7.85 0.23
C VAL A 139 1.71 -9.18 0.31
N GLY A 140 1.18 -10.13 1.09
CA GLY A 140 1.77 -11.47 1.32
C GLY A 140 0.79 -12.59 1.02
#